data_AF-A0A8H4AMF6-F1
#
_entry.id   AF-A0A8H4AMF6-F1
#
_cell.length_a   1.000
_cell.length_b   1.000
_cell.length_c   1.000
_cell.angle_alpha   90.00
_cell.angle_beta   90.00
_cell.angle_gamma   90.00
#
_symmetry.space_group_name_H-M   'P 1'
#
loop_
_entity.id
_entity.type
_entity.pdbx_description
1 polymer ?
#
loop_
_entity_poly.entity_id
_entity_poly.type
_entity_poly.pdbx_seq_one_letter_code
_entity_poly.pdbx_strand_id
1 'polypeptide(L)'
;MNFRWPFSMPEYLRRDAFIKIADVDLEFEDEVRFNMIFFYNALDRGEFVGHEDKWVTVNDQKVIEYGEEYSDDQLNSVFEIMPNAIQLPVDQTRLPQSKPTKMVIAQRTNNGDDHKVRVV
;
A
#
# COMPACT_ATOMS: atom_id res chain seq x y z
N MET A 1 -14.59 17.32 5.15
CA MET A 1 -13.34 16.64 5.57
C MET A 1 -12.57 16.33 4.30
N ASN A 2 -11.35 16.88 4.13
CA ASN A 2 -10.56 16.67 2.91
C ASN A 2 -9.59 15.51 3.16
N PHE A 3 -10.04 14.29 2.90
CA PHE A 3 -9.16 13.13 2.92
C PHE A 3 -8.09 13.26 1.84
N ARG A 4 -6.84 12.94 2.20
CA ARG A 4 -5.70 12.86 1.28
C ARG A 4 -4.98 11.55 1.55
N TRP A 5 -4.64 10.83 0.49
CA TRP A 5 -3.81 9.63 0.59
C TRP A 5 -2.41 9.97 1.10
N PRO A 6 -1.78 9.09 1.88
CA PRO A 6 -0.37 9.25 2.25
C PRO A 6 0.50 9.36 0.99
N PHE A 7 1.48 10.26 1.01
CA PHE A 7 2.36 10.56 -0.11
C PHE A 7 3.26 9.37 -0.47
N SER A 8 3.79 8.66 0.52
CA SER A 8 4.68 7.52 0.29
C SER A 8 3.94 6.23 -0.07
N MET A 9 2.61 6.18 0.08
CA MET A 9 1.83 4.98 -0.27
C MET A 9 1.86 4.71 -1.79
N PRO A 10 2.30 3.54 -2.27
CA PRO A 10 2.29 3.18 -3.68
C PRO A 10 0.90 3.30 -4.33
N GLU A 11 0.86 3.72 -5.60
CA GLU A 11 -0.41 3.96 -6.32
C GLU A 11 -1.29 2.69 -6.40
N TYR A 12 -0.69 1.52 -6.61
CA TYR A 12 -1.45 0.26 -6.67
C TYR A 12 -2.12 -0.06 -5.33
N LEU A 13 -1.47 0.23 -4.19
CA LEU A 13 -2.07 0.07 -2.86
C LEU A 13 -3.17 1.10 -2.61
N ARG A 14 -3.01 2.35 -3.08
CA ARG A 14 -4.08 3.35 -3.01
C ARG A 14 -5.30 2.95 -3.83
N ARG A 15 -5.09 2.41 -5.04
CA ARG A 15 -6.17 1.95 -5.92
C ARG A 15 -6.90 0.76 -5.30
N ASP A 16 -6.14 -0.23 -4.81
CA ASP A 16 -6.72 -1.38 -4.12
C ASP A 16 -7.54 -0.91 -2.92
N ALA A 17 -6.97 -0.06 -2.05
CA ALA A 17 -7.65 0.55 -0.91
C ALA A 17 -8.95 1.27 -1.31
N PHE A 18 -8.89 2.15 -2.31
CA PHE A 18 -10.03 2.90 -2.80
C PHE A 18 -11.17 2.01 -3.30
N ILE A 19 -10.85 1.00 -4.12
CA ILE A 19 -11.85 0.13 -4.75
C ILE A 19 -12.73 -0.52 -3.69
N LYS A 20 -12.15 -1.05 -2.61
CA LYS A 20 -12.95 -1.75 -1.61
C LYS A 20 -13.46 -0.88 -0.46
N ILE A 21 -12.87 0.29 -0.18
CA ILE A 21 -13.50 1.29 0.71
C ILE A 21 -14.81 1.82 0.09
N ALA A 22 -14.87 1.91 -1.24
CA ALA A 22 -16.06 2.33 -1.96
C ALA A 22 -17.12 1.21 -2.12
N ASP A 23 -16.76 -0.05 -1.80
CA ASP A 23 -17.64 -1.20 -1.89
C ASP A 23 -18.25 -1.48 -0.51
N VAL A 24 -19.57 -1.43 -0.40
CA VAL A 24 -20.30 -1.11 0.85
C VAL A 24 -20.44 -2.31 1.82
N ASP A 25 -19.83 -3.46 1.51
CA ASP A 25 -20.13 -4.77 2.15
C ASP A 25 -18.97 -5.40 2.99
N LEU A 26 -18.03 -4.64 3.57
CA LEU A 26 -16.76 -5.22 4.07
C LEU A 26 -16.44 -4.94 5.55
N GLU A 27 -17.00 -5.73 6.47
CA GLU A 27 -16.73 -5.61 7.92
C GLU A 27 -15.36 -6.19 8.38
N PHE A 28 -14.63 -6.94 7.54
CA PHE A 28 -13.36 -7.60 7.93
C PHE A 28 -12.10 -7.11 7.20
N GLU A 29 -12.21 -6.51 6.01
CA GLU A 29 -11.03 -6.04 5.25
C GLU A 29 -10.62 -4.59 5.59
N ASP A 30 -11.44 -3.89 6.36
CA ASP A 30 -11.23 -2.48 6.71
C ASP A 30 -10.02 -2.28 7.64
N GLU A 31 -9.80 -3.17 8.60
CA GLU A 31 -8.77 -2.95 9.62
C GLU A 31 -7.34 -3.06 9.06
N VAL A 32 -7.09 -4.05 8.20
CA VAL A 32 -5.82 -4.19 7.45
C VAL A 32 -5.50 -2.90 6.68
N ARG A 33 -6.53 -2.27 6.09
CA ARG A 33 -6.38 -1.01 5.34
C ARG A 33 -6.08 0.16 6.24
N PHE A 34 -6.78 0.28 7.36
CA PHE A 34 -6.52 1.33 8.33
C PHE A 34 -5.13 1.18 8.92
N ASN A 35 -4.66 -0.05 9.17
CA ASN A 35 -3.30 -0.34 9.58
C ASN A 35 -2.30 0.10 8.51
N MET A 36 -2.62 -0.12 7.23
CA MET A 36 -1.77 0.31 6.11
C MET A 36 -1.73 1.84 5.98
N ILE A 37 -2.88 2.51 6.04
CA ILE A 37 -2.98 3.98 6.02
C ILE A 37 -2.23 4.57 7.22
N PHE A 38 -2.38 3.97 8.41
CA PHE A 38 -1.66 4.37 9.62
C PHE A 38 -0.14 4.29 9.40
N PHE A 39 0.36 3.15 8.89
CA PHE A 39 1.78 2.95 8.60
C PHE A 39 2.33 4.04 7.68
N TYR A 40 1.72 4.26 6.52
CA TYR A 40 2.24 5.24 5.56
C TYR A 40 2.12 6.69 6.05
N ASN A 41 1.10 7.00 6.86
CA ASN A 41 1.00 8.30 7.51
C ASN A 41 2.12 8.53 8.53
N ALA A 42 2.48 7.50 9.31
CA ALA A 42 3.60 7.55 10.24
C ALA A 42 4.95 7.68 9.50
N LEU A 43 5.10 6.95 8.39
CA LEU A 43 6.25 7.04 7.50
C LEU A 43 6.42 8.46 6.93
N ASP A 44 5.35 9.05 6.40
CA ASP A 44 5.36 10.42 5.85
C ASP A 44 5.71 11.49 6.90
N ARG A 45 5.40 11.24 8.18
CA ARG A 45 5.75 12.12 9.30
C ARG A 45 7.16 11.87 9.85
N GLY A 46 7.88 10.87 9.35
CA GLY A 46 9.21 10.51 9.83
C GLY A 46 9.21 9.85 11.21
N GLU A 47 8.13 9.15 11.59
CA GLU A 47 8.04 8.52 12.92
C GLU A 47 8.93 7.29 13.08
N PHE A 48 9.51 6.77 11.98
CA PHE A 48 10.37 5.59 11.96
C PHE A 48 11.87 5.92 11.90
N VAL A 49 12.27 7.14 12.24
CA VAL A 49 13.69 7.53 12.31
C VAL A 49 14.45 6.63 13.29
N GLY A 50 15.58 6.07 12.84
CA GLY A 50 16.36 5.09 13.59
C GLY A 50 15.93 3.63 13.40
N HIS A 51 14.91 3.38 12.58
CA HIS A 51 14.40 2.05 12.24
C HIS A 51 14.38 1.80 10.73
N GLU A 52 15.20 2.51 9.96
CA GLU A 52 15.20 2.49 8.49
C GLU A 52 15.45 1.08 7.91
N ASP A 53 16.23 0.25 8.60
CA ASP A 53 16.55 -1.13 8.23
C ASP A 53 15.49 -2.16 8.67
N LYS A 54 14.46 -1.73 9.41
CA LYS A 54 13.49 -2.62 10.06
C LYS A 54 12.21 -2.82 9.26
N TRP A 55 11.51 -3.89 9.63
CA TRP A 55 10.10 -4.11 9.34
C TRP A 55 9.28 -3.66 10.54
N VAL A 56 8.11 -3.09 10.26
CA VAL A 56 7.16 -2.62 11.27
C VAL A 56 5.92 -3.49 11.21
N THR A 57 5.57 -4.08 12.33
CA THR A 57 4.29 -4.77 12.51
C THR A 57 3.27 -3.78 13.06
N VAL A 58 2.14 -3.65 12.38
CA VAL A 58 1.03 -2.75 12.80
C VAL A 58 -0.23 -3.57 12.97
N ASN A 59 -0.90 -3.38 14.11
CA ASN A 59 -2.26 -3.89 14.36
C ASN A 59 -3.07 -2.83 15.11
N ASP A 60 -4.38 -2.76 14.88
CA ASP A 60 -5.31 -1.77 15.47
C ASP A 60 -4.77 -0.34 15.43
N GLN A 61 -4.19 0.04 14.28
CA GLN A 61 -3.53 1.31 14.01
C GLN A 61 -2.48 1.71 15.05
N LYS A 62 -1.70 0.72 15.53
CA LYS A 62 -0.56 0.92 16.44
C LYS A 62 0.63 0.10 15.98
N VAL A 63 1.83 0.62 16.21
CA VAL A 63 3.07 -0.17 16.06
C VAL A 63 3.13 -1.18 17.19
N ILE A 64 3.24 -2.44 16.83
CA ILE A 64 3.38 -3.56 17.75
C ILE A 64 4.85 -3.90 17.93
N GLU A 65 5.61 -3.90 16.84
CA GLU A 65 7.01 -4.33 16.84
C GLU A 65 7.81 -3.66 15.72
N TYR A 66 9.10 -3.43 15.99
CA TYR A 66 10.13 -3.20 14.99
C TYR A 66 11.05 -4.42 14.95
N GLY A 67 11.25 -5.03 13.78
CA GLY A 67 11.98 -6.29 13.70
C GLY A 67 12.50 -6.60 12.30
N GLU A 68 12.81 -7.89 12.11
CA GLU A 68 13.11 -8.45 10.79
C GLU A 68 11.80 -8.86 10.09
N GLU A 69 11.91 -9.17 8.80
CA GLU A 69 10.80 -9.77 8.05
C GLU A 69 10.44 -11.10 8.68
N TYR A 70 9.15 -11.33 8.92
CA TYR A 70 8.69 -12.62 9.39
C TYR A 70 8.88 -13.69 8.31
N SER A 71 9.28 -14.90 8.73
CA SER A 71 9.11 -16.07 7.88
C SER A 71 7.63 -16.42 7.73
N ASP A 72 7.28 -17.23 6.73
CA ASP A 72 5.90 -17.70 6.52
C ASP A 72 5.29 -18.35 7.78
N ASP A 73 6.09 -19.12 8.54
CA ASP A 73 5.65 -19.75 9.79
C ASP A 73 5.36 -18.73 10.90
N GLN A 74 6.19 -17.68 10.99
CA GLN A 74 5.99 -16.59 11.94
C GLN A 74 4.75 -15.77 11.57
N LEU A 75 4.57 -15.45 10.28
CA LEU A 75 3.39 -14.76 9.76
C LEU A 75 2.10 -15.52 10.09
N ASN A 76 2.07 -16.84 9.88
CA ASN A 76 0.91 -17.66 10.23
C ASN A 76 0.59 -17.59 11.73
N SER A 77 1.61 -17.72 12.58
CA SER A 77 1.45 -17.61 14.04
C SER A 77 0.94 -16.22 14.47
N VAL A 78 1.43 -15.17 13.81
CA VAL A 78 0.99 -13.79 14.05
C VAL A 78 -0.47 -13.62 13.63
N PHE A 79 -0.87 -14.12 12.47
CA PHE A 79 -2.25 -13.99 11.98
C PHE A 79 -3.27 -14.84 12.75
N GLU A 80 -2.85 -15.90 13.44
CA GLU A 80 -3.72 -16.59 14.40
C GLU A 80 -4.09 -15.72 15.61
N ILE A 81 -3.19 -14.82 16.02
CA ILE A 81 -3.37 -13.97 17.22
C ILE A 81 -3.92 -12.59 16.84
N MET A 82 -3.42 -12.02 15.75
CA MET A 82 -3.74 -10.69 15.22
C MET A 82 -4.04 -10.81 13.73
N PRO A 83 -5.25 -11.26 13.35
CA PRO A 83 -5.59 -11.58 11.96
C PRO A 83 -5.52 -10.36 11.02
N ASN A 84 -5.59 -9.15 11.58
CA ASN A 84 -5.57 -7.90 10.82
C ASN A 84 -4.19 -7.21 10.84
N ALA A 85 -3.19 -7.85 11.43
CA ALA A 85 -1.84 -7.30 11.47
C ALA A 85 -1.28 -7.17 10.06
N ILE A 86 -0.48 -6.13 9.83
CA ILE A 86 0.34 -6.01 8.62
C ILE A 86 1.80 -5.93 9.02
N GLN A 87 2.68 -6.35 8.12
CA GLN A 87 4.11 -6.10 8.24
C GLN A 87 4.60 -5.41 6.97
N LEU A 88 5.27 -4.27 7.12
CA LEU A 88 5.83 -3.50 6.01
C LEU A 88 7.26 -3.03 6.34
N PRO A 89 8.19 -3.01 5.36
CA PRO A 89 9.53 -2.49 5.59
C PRO A 89 9.48 -0.97 5.69
N VAL A 90 10.32 -0.36 6.55
CA VAL A 90 10.49 1.11 6.57
C VAL A 90 11.12 1.57 5.26
N ASP A 91 12.22 0.92 4.85
CA ASP A 91 12.80 1.09 3.53
C ASP A 91 11.90 0.53 2.42
N GLN A 92 11.17 1.45 1.77
CA GLN A 92 10.23 1.13 0.69
C GLN A 92 10.90 0.52 -0.55
N THR A 93 12.23 0.59 -0.69
CA THR A 93 12.93 -0.05 -1.80
C THR A 93 12.92 -1.58 -1.70
N ARG A 94 12.63 -2.13 -0.50
CA ARG A 94 12.50 -3.56 -0.24
C ARG A 94 11.15 -4.14 -0.67
N LEU A 95 10.17 -3.29 -1.00
CA LEU A 95 8.90 -3.76 -1.54
C LEU A 95 9.06 -4.20 -3.00
N PRO A 96 8.29 -5.21 -3.45
CA PRO A 96 8.25 -5.60 -4.85
C PRO A 96 7.86 -4.39 -5.72
N GLN A 97 8.81 -3.88 -6.50
CA GLN A 97 8.50 -2.80 -7.44
C GLN A 97 7.64 -3.36 -8.57
N SER A 98 6.42 -2.84 -8.71
CA SER A 98 5.69 -3.01 -9.96
C SER A 98 6.55 -2.45 -11.10
N LYS A 99 6.72 -3.22 -12.19
CA LYS A 99 7.42 -2.73 -13.39
C LYS A 99 6.79 -1.38 -13.77
N PRO A 100 7.57 -0.34 -14.07
CA PRO A 100 7.01 0.95 -14.45
C PRO A 100 5.99 0.72 -15.56
N THR A 101 4.72 1.03 -15.26
CA THR A 101 3.65 0.93 -16.23
C THR A 101 4.01 1.90 -17.34
N LYS A 102 4.29 1.39 -18.54
CA LYS A 102 4.44 2.23 -19.73
C LYS A 102 3.17 3.04 -19.86
N MET A 103 3.26 4.33 -19.55
CA MET A 103 2.15 5.25 -19.63
C MET A 103 1.84 5.45 -21.11
N VAL A 104 0.79 4.80 -21.61
CA VAL A 104 0.31 5.01 -22.98
C VAL A 104 -0.46 6.33 -22.98
N ILE A 105 0.16 7.38 -23.53
CA ILE A 105 -0.55 8.63 -23.81
C ILE A 105 -1.45 8.37 -25.01
N ALA A 106 -2.73 8.09 -24.76
CA ALA A 106 -3.74 8.07 -25.81
C ALA A 106 -4.04 9.52 -26.21
N GLN A 107 -3.44 10.00 -27.29
CA GLN A 107 -3.86 11.25 -27.92
C GLN A 107 -5.17 10.98 -28.66
N ARG A 108 -6.27 11.60 -28.21
CA ARG A 108 -7.52 11.63 -28.96
C ARG A 108 -7.42 12.74 -29.99
N THR A 109 -7.06 12.41 -31.22
CA THR A 109 -7.19 13.33 -32.34
C THR A 109 -8.67 13.48 -32.68
N ASN A 110 -9.20 14.70 -32.57
CA ASN A 110 -10.49 15.08 -33.14
C ASN A 110 -10.38 15.04 -34.66
N ASN A 111 -10.45 13.86 -35.26
CA ASN A 111 -10.90 13.70 -36.63
C ASN A 111 -11.39 12.26 -36.79
N GLY A 112 -12.59 12.12 -37.33
CA GLY A 112 -13.28 10.84 -37.48
C GLY A 112 -12.43 9.81 -38.22
N ASP A 113 -12.52 8.57 -37.76
CA ASP A 113 -12.03 7.33 -38.37
C ASP A 113 -10.58 7.31 -38.88
N ASP A 114 -9.64 6.92 -38.00
CA ASP A 114 -8.74 5.78 -38.24
C ASP A 114 -7.85 5.54 -37.00
N HIS A 115 -7.86 4.31 -36.45
CA HIS A 115 -7.02 3.98 -35.28
C HIS A 115 -5.69 3.40 -35.75
N LYS A 116 -4.62 4.23 -35.77
CA LYS A 116 -3.23 3.75 -35.92
C LYS A 116 -2.47 3.94 -34.61
N VAL A 117 -2.30 2.84 -33.87
CA VAL A 117 -1.47 2.79 -32.67
C VAL A 117 0.01 2.78 -33.10
N ARG A 118 0.79 3.76 -32.66
CA ARG A 118 2.25 3.77 -32.84
C ARG A 118 2.92 3.60 -31.49
N VAL A 119 3.72 2.54 -31.37
CA VAL A 119 4.56 2.27 -30.20
C VAL A 119 5.85 3.09 -30.37
N VAL A 120 6.23 3.84 -29.34
CA VAL A 120 7.54 4.51 -29.22
C VAL A 120 8.27 3.91 -28.03
#